data_AF-A0A7K3DJT2-F1
#
_entry.id   AF-A0A7K3DJT2-F1
#
_cell.length_a   1.000
_cell.length_b   1.000
_cell.length_c   1.000
_cell.angle_alpha   90.00
_cell.angle_beta   90.00
_cell.angle_gamma   90.00
#
_symmetry.space_group_name_H-M   'P 1'
#
loop_
_entity.id
_entity.type
_entity.pdbx_description
1 polymer ?
#
loop_
_entity_poly.entity_id
_entity_poly.type
_entity_poly.pdbx_seq_one_letter_code
_entity_poly.pdbx_strand_id
1 'polypeptide(L)'
;EVGMHKSALLRYFETREQIFLELTAEGWRDWSAALRADLAARGEGDPAGVAEAFASTLAARPMFCDLLAQAPLNLERNVSLEAVRTFKLVTLHEVDLIGGEVNRLLGLTEGQVLDLMSTATGMAGALWQMASPGPRLRELYDGDPRLGHAIVEVEPRLRRVLTAYLVGVGAGVPAP
;
A
#
# COMPACT_ATOMS: atom_id res chain seq x y z
N GLU A 1 10.94 -21.79 -6.84
CA GLU A 1 12.18 -21.58 -6.06
C GLU A 1 13.32 -21.28 -7.02
N VAL A 2 14.07 -20.19 -6.79
CA VAL A 2 15.31 -19.93 -7.52
C VAL A 2 16.33 -20.93 -6.97
N GLY A 3 16.83 -21.85 -7.80
CA GLY A 3 17.73 -22.95 -7.41
C GLY A 3 19.13 -22.53 -6.93
N MET A 4 19.21 -21.43 -6.18
CA MET A 4 20.44 -20.88 -5.60
C MET A 4 20.58 -21.30 -4.13
N HIS A 5 21.78 -21.75 -3.76
CA HIS A 5 22.14 -22.00 -2.37
C HIS A 5 22.12 -20.71 -1.54
N LYS A 6 21.73 -20.80 -0.26
CA LYS A 6 21.69 -19.70 0.72
C LYS A 6 23.00 -18.88 0.77
N SER A 7 24.15 -19.52 0.57
CA SER A 7 25.47 -18.86 0.52
C SER A 7 25.70 -18.00 -0.73
N ALA A 8 25.03 -18.29 -1.84
CA ALA A 8 25.10 -17.47 -3.06
C ALA A 8 24.22 -16.21 -2.94
N LEU A 9 23.07 -16.30 -2.28
CA LEU A 9 22.20 -15.16 -1.98
C LEU A 9 22.89 -14.16 -1.03
N LEU A 10 23.59 -14.65 -0.01
CA LEU A 10 24.30 -13.82 0.97
C LEU A 10 25.55 -13.11 0.41
N ARG A 11 25.93 -13.36 -0.85
CA ARG A 11 26.97 -12.56 -1.54
C ARG A 11 26.42 -11.25 -2.09
N TYR A 12 25.10 -11.17 -2.30
CA TYR A 12 24.42 -10.01 -2.87
C TYR A 12 23.60 -9.25 -1.82
N PHE A 13 23.13 -9.94 -0.78
CA PHE A 13 22.29 -9.36 0.28
C PHE A 13 22.82 -9.70 1.66
N GLU A 14 22.80 -8.73 2.56
CA GLU A 14 23.23 -8.88 3.95
C GLU A 14 22.29 -9.80 4.74
N THR A 15 20.98 -9.67 4.50
CA THR A 15 19.94 -10.44 5.16
C THR A 15 18.80 -10.78 4.20
N ARG A 16 17.94 -11.72 4.60
CA ARG A 16 16.70 -12.01 3.88
C ARG A 16 15.77 -10.79 3.90
N GLU A 17 15.82 -10.02 4.97
CA GLU A 17 15.06 -8.79 5.17
C GLU A 17 15.48 -7.72 4.15
N GLN A 18 16.76 -7.65 3.76
CA GLN A 18 17.20 -6.79 2.66
C GLN A 18 16.54 -7.19 1.33
N ILE A 19 16.45 -8.49 1.02
CA ILE A 19 15.77 -8.97 -0.20
C ILE A 19 14.32 -8.49 -0.22
N PHE A 20 13.60 -8.67 0.90
CA PHE A 20 12.21 -8.21 0.98
C PHE A 20 12.08 -6.69 0.92
N LEU A 21 13.05 -5.93 1.45
CA LEU A 21 13.04 -4.48 1.37
C LEU A 21 13.25 -3.99 -0.07
N GLU A 22 14.11 -4.67 -0.84
CA GLU A 22 14.28 -4.38 -2.27
C GLU A 22 13.04 -4.75 -3.08
N LEU A 23 12.43 -5.91 -2.83
CA LEU A 23 11.14 -6.26 -3.43
C LEU A 23 10.04 -5.25 -3.09
N THR A 24 10.09 -4.67 -1.87
CA THR A 24 9.16 -3.60 -1.48
C THR A 24 9.40 -2.34 -2.32
N ALA A 25 10.66 -1.96 -2.55
CA ALA A 25 11.02 -0.83 -3.41
C ALA A 25 10.59 -1.05 -4.87
N GLU A 26 10.74 -2.25 -5.41
CA GLU A 26 10.22 -2.62 -6.74
C GLU A 26 8.70 -2.52 -6.78
N GLY A 27 8.02 -3.03 -5.74
CA GLY A 27 6.58 -2.92 -5.59
C GLY A 27 6.08 -1.47 -5.56
N TRP A 28 6.82 -0.55 -4.91
CA TRP A 28 6.52 0.88 -4.92
C TRP A 28 6.56 1.47 -6.33
N ARG A 29 7.60 1.15 -7.12
CA ARG A 29 7.74 1.63 -8.50
C ARG A 29 6.63 1.11 -9.40
N ASP A 30 6.36 -0.20 -9.33
CA ASP A 30 5.30 -0.83 -10.13
C ASP A 30 3.92 -0.26 -9.78
N TRP A 31 3.61 -0.18 -8.49
CA TRP A 31 2.33 0.34 -8.02
C TRP A 31 2.15 1.81 -8.39
N SER A 32 3.17 2.66 -8.14
CA SER A 32 3.16 4.07 -8.53
C SER A 32 2.92 4.25 -10.02
N ALA A 33 3.62 3.49 -10.87
CA ALA A 33 3.43 3.58 -12.32
C ALA A 33 2.00 3.22 -12.74
N ALA A 34 1.44 2.13 -12.20
CA ALA A 34 0.07 1.72 -12.51
C ALA A 34 -0.98 2.71 -11.98
N LEU A 35 -0.82 3.20 -10.75
CA LEU A 35 -1.72 4.18 -10.16
C LEU A 35 -1.70 5.48 -10.96
N ARG A 36 -0.51 6.01 -11.29
CA ARG A 36 -0.39 7.24 -12.09
C ARG A 36 -0.99 7.09 -13.48
N ALA A 37 -0.84 5.92 -14.12
CA ALA A 37 -1.47 5.65 -15.42
C ALA A 37 -3.01 5.69 -15.34
N ASP A 38 -3.60 5.16 -14.26
CA ASP A 38 -5.05 5.24 -14.01
C ASP A 38 -5.47 6.69 -13.72
N LEU A 39 -4.79 7.38 -12.80
CA LEU A 39 -5.09 8.77 -12.43
C LEU A 39 -4.96 9.74 -13.62
N ALA A 40 -4.01 9.52 -14.52
CA ALA A 40 -3.83 10.33 -15.73
C ALA A 40 -5.03 10.25 -16.69
N ALA A 41 -5.81 9.16 -16.66
CA ALA A 41 -7.01 9.00 -17.47
C ALA A 41 -8.26 9.65 -16.84
N ARG A 42 -8.17 10.19 -15.62
CA ARG A 42 -9.31 10.73 -14.87
C ARG A 42 -9.43 12.25 -15.01
N GLY A 43 -10.69 12.71 -14.93
CA GLY A 43 -11.03 14.14 -14.88
C GLY A 43 -10.78 14.76 -13.50
N GLU A 44 -10.55 16.06 -13.48
CA GLU A 44 -10.40 16.83 -12.24
C GLU A 44 -11.68 16.83 -11.39
N GLY A 45 -11.53 16.98 -10.09
CA GLY A 45 -12.66 17.11 -9.16
C GLY A 45 -13.41 15.81 -8.88
N ASP A 46 -12.78 14.64 -9.07
CA ASP A 46 -13.37 13.32 -8.81
C ASP A 46 -12.71 12.57 -7.62
N PRO A 47 -13.05 12.92 -6.36
CA PRO A 47 -12.58 12.20 -5.17
C PRO A 47 -12.89 10.69 -5.18
N ALA A 48 -14.05 10.31 -5.73
CA ALA A 48 -14.49 8.92 -5.74
C ALA A 48 -13.65 8.09 -6.73
N GLY A 49 -13.37 8.65 -7.89
CA GLY A 49 -12.48 8.03 -8.87
C GLY A 49 -11.04 7.91 -8.40
N VAL A 50 -10.50 8.94 -7.73
CA VAL A 50 -9.17 8.84 -7.11
C VAL A 50 -9.15 7.71 -6.07
N ALA A 51 -10.14 7.65 -5.19
CA ALA A 51 -10.25 6.57 -4.19
C ALA A 51 -10.34 5.17 -4.83
N GLU A 52 -11.08 5.05 -5.93
CA GLU A 52 -11.20 3.80 -6.69
C GLU A 52 -9.88 3.38 -7.33
N ALA A 53 -9.13 4.30 -7.94
CA ALA A 53 -7.82 4.03 -8.52
C ALA A 53 -6.84 3.50 -7.45
N PHE A 54 -6.78 4.14 -6.29
CA PHE A 54 -5.98 3.66 -5.16
C PHE A 54 -6.43 2.28 -4.70
N ALA A 55 -7.72 2.09 -4.47
CA ALA A 55 -8.25 0.84 -3.92
C ALA A 55 -8.04 -0.36 -4.85
N SER A 56 -8.37 -0.21 -6.14
CA SER A 56 -8.24 -1.27 -7.14
C SER A 56 -6.78 -1.64 -7.40
N THR A 57 -5.89 -0.65 -7.54
CA THR A 57 -4.47 -0.91 -7.82
C THR A 57 -3.73 -1.54 -6.63
N LEU A 58 -4.11 -1.22 -5.38
CA LEU A 58 -3.60 -1.89 -4.18
C LEU A 58 -4.20 -3.28 -4.01
N ALA A 59 -5.51 -3.44 -4.22
CA ALA A 59 -6.17 -4.74 -4.16
C ALA A 59 -5.62 -5.72 -5.21
N ALA A 60 -5.17 -5.24 -6.37
CA ALA A 60 -4.52 -6.09 -7.37
C ALA A 60 -3.12 -6.60 -6.95
N ARG A 61 -2.55 -6.15 -5.82
CA ARG A 61 -1.15 -6.39 -5.43
C ARG A 61 -1.00 -6.94 -4.00
N PRO A 62 -1.54 -8.14 -3.70
CA PRO A 62 -1.51 -8.72 -2.35
C PRO A 62 -0.11 -8.83 -1.76
N MET A 63 0.87 -9.32 -2.54
CA MET A 63 2.26 -9.46 -2.06
C MET A 63 2.90 -8.11 -1.69
N PHE A 64 2.61 -7.05 -2.45
CA PHE A 64 3.11 -5.71 -2.12
C PHE A 64 2.45 -5.19 -0.85
N CYS A 65 1.15 -5.38 -0.67
CA CYS A 65 0.46 -5.00 0.56
C CYS A 65 0.98 -5.74 1.79
N ASP A 66 1.31 -7.03 1.66
CA ASP A 66 1.97 -7.78 2.73
C ASP A 66 3.33 -7.16 3.07
N LEU A 67 4.13 -6.84 2.06
CA LEU A 67 5.43 -6.17 2.25
C LEU A 67 5.30 -4.78 2.90
N LEU A 68 4.30 -3.99 2.50
CA LEU A 68 3.99 -2.69 3.10
C LEU A 68 3.73 -2.81 4.61
N ALA A 69 2.99 -3.83 5.05
CA ALA A 69 2.74 -4.09 6.46
C ALA A 69 4.02 -4.51 7.22
N GLN A 70 4.90 -5.26 6.57
CA GLN A 70 6.12 -5.81 7.17
C GLN A 70 7.29 -4.81 7.21
N ALA A 71 7.35 -3.86 6.27
CA ALA A 71 8.46 -2.94 6.11
C ALA A 71 8.86 -2.18 7.40
N PRO A 72 7.94 -1.43 8.06
CA PRO A 72 8.29 -0.68 9.27
C PRO A 72 8.48 -1.56 10.53
N LEU A 73 7.88 -2.76 10.54
CA LEU A 73 7.87 -3.64 11.71
C LEU A 73 9.10 -4.54 11.77
N ASN A 74 9.52 -5.07 10.62
CA ASN A 74 10.48 -6.16 10.54
C ASN A 74 11.61 -5.88 9.55
N LEU A 75 11.34 -5.31 8.37
CA LEU A 75 12.37 -5.20 7.35
C LEU A 75 13.40 -4.12 7.71
N GLU A 76 12.95 -2.90 7.99
CA GLU A 76 13.82 -1.75 8.28
C GLU A 76 14.68 -1.92 9.55
N ARG A 77 14.25 -2.79 10.47
CA ARG A 77 14.95 -3.02 11.76
C ARG A 77 16.10 -4.03 11.68
N ASN A 78 16.16 -4.80 10.59
CA ASN A 78 17.06 -5.96 10.45
C ASN A 78 17.98 -5.83 9.22
N VAL A 79 18.18 -4.60 8.74
CA VAL A 79 19.09 -4.25 7.65
C VAL A 79 19.99 -3.08 8.08
N SER A 80 21.02 -2.80 7.29
CA SER A 80 21.87 -1.63 7.48
C SER A 80 21.09 -0.32 7.28
N LEU A 81 21.54 0.75 7.95
CA LEU A 81 20.94 2.09 7.79
C LEU A 81 21.04 2.62 6.35
N GLU A 82 22.07 2.22 5.61
CA GLU A 82 22.24 2.61 4.21
C GLU A 82 21.22 1.92 3.29
N ALA A 83 20.90 0.64 3.57
CA ALA A 83 19.80 -0.06 2.89
C ALA A 83 18.45 0.61 3.18
N VAL A 84 18.19 0.99 4.44
CA VAL A 84 16.97 1.74 4.80
C VAL A 84 16.92 3.09 4.09
N ARG A 85 18.03 3.84 4.08
CA ARG A 85 18.11 5.14 3.38
C ARG A 85 17.77 4.98 1.89
N THR A 86 18.38 4.01 1.23
CA THR A 86 18.15 3.74 -0.20
C THR A 86 16.68 3.42 -0.45
N PHE A 87 16.09 2.53 0.35
CA PHE A 87 14.67 2.18 0.29
C PHE A 87 13.75 3.40 0.49
N LYS A 88 14.01 4.24 1.49
CA LYS A 88 13.21 5.44 1.79
C LYS A 88 13.27 6.46 0.67
N LEU A 89 14.45 6.70 0.08
CA LEU A 89 14.58 7.62 -1.05
C LEU A 89 13.77 7.16 -2.27
N VAL A 90 13.73 5.85 -2.56
CA VAL A 90 12.85 5.30 -3.60
C VAL A 90 11.39 5.53 -3.25
N THR A 91 10.99 5.19 -2.03
CA THR A 91 9.60 5.34 -1.58
C THR A 91 9.12 6.79 -1.67
N LEU A 92 9.92 7.74 -1.18
CA LEU A 92 9.60 9.16 -1.20
C LEU A 92 9.50 9.70 -2.62
N HIS A 93 10.41 9.29 -3.52
CA HIS A 93 10.31 9.67 -4.92
C HIS A 93 8.99 9.22 -5.56
N GLU A 94 8.56 7.98 -5.31
CA GLU A 94 7.29 7.48 -5.85
C GLU A 94 6.07 8.18 -5.22
N VAL A 95 6.13 8.49 -3.92
CA VAL A 95 5.11 9.30 -3.22
C VAL A 95 4.98 10.69 -3.84
N ASP A 96 6.09 11.35 -4.16
CA ASP A 96 6.09 12.67 -4.81
C ASP A 96 5.42 12.62 -6.20
N LEU A 97 5.73 11.58 -6.99
CA LEU A 97 5.13 11.40 -8.31
C LEU A 97 3.62 11.17 -8.24
N ILE A 98 3.16 10.36 -7.28
CA ILE A 98 1.71 10.14 -7.04
C ILE A 98 1.07 11.44 -6.55
N GLY A 99 1.76 12.16 -5.66
CA GLY A 99 1.33 13.44 -5.12
C GLY A 99 1.07 14.48 -6.19
N GLY A 100 1.90 14.53 -7.24
CA GLY A 100 1.67 15.39 -8.39
C GLY A 100 0.34 15.12 -9.10
N GLU A 101 -0.03 13.86 -9.32
CA GLU A 101 -1.30 13.49 -9.94
C GLU A 101 -2.49 13.79 -9.02
N VAL A 102 -2.37 13.50 -7.73
CA VAL A 102 -3.43 13.76 -6.75
C VAL A 102 -3.65 15.28 -6.58
N ASN A 103 -2.58 16.06 -6.53
CA ASN A 103 -2.65 17.52 -6.49
C ASN A 103 -3.29 18.08 -7.77
N ARG A 104 -2.91 17.57 -8.95
CA ARG A 104 -3.55 17.96 -10.22
C ARG A 104 -5.06 17.69 -10.21
N LEU A 105 -5.48 16.54 -9.70
CA LEU A 105 -6.89 16.13 -9.73
C LEU A 105 -7.74 16.84 -8.67
N LEU A 106 -7.20 17.06 -7.46
CA LEU A 106 -7.98 17.45 -6.28
C LEU A 106 -7.44 18.68 -5.54
N GLY A 107 -6.30 19.24 -5.94
CA GLY A 107 -5.69 20.41 -5.30
C GLY A 107 -5.19 20.15 -3.88
N LEU A 108 -4.90 18.90 -3.51
CA LEU A 108 -4.45 18.55 -2.15
C LEU A 108 -3.08 19.14 -1.82
N THR A 109 -2.89 19.55 -0.58
CA THR A 109 -1.57 19.95 -0.06
C THR A 109 -0.64 18.75 0.10
N GLU A 110 0.66 18.98 0.22
CA GLU A 110 1.65 17.93 0.45
C GLU A 110 1.32 17.09 1.70
N GLY A 111 0.92 17.73 2.80
CA GLY A 111 0.52 17.02 4.03
C GLY A 111 -0.71 16.13 3.82
N GLN A 112 -1.71 16.60 3.06
CA GLN A 112 -2.91 15.81 2.74
C GLN A 112 -2.59 14.62 1.82
N VAL A 113 -1.65 14.78 0.89
CA VAL A 113 -1.14 13.67 0.08
C VAL A 113 -0.45 12.64 0.95
N LEU A 114 0.42 13.06 1.88
CA LEU A 114 1.12 12.14 2.79
C LEU A 114 0.15 11.37 3.69
N ASP A 115 -0.89 12.03 4.20
CA ASP A 115 -1.95 11.41 4.99
C ASP A 115 -2.75 10.40 4.16
N LEU A 116 -3.11 10.73 2.91
CA LEU A 116 -3.77 9.82 1.98
C LEU A 116 -2.90 8.58 1.72
N MET A 117 -1.62 8.78 1.39
CA MET A 117 -0.67 7.70 1.09
C MET A 117 -0.48 6.77 2.28
N SER A 118 -0.29 7.33 3.47
CA SER A 118 -0.13 6.58 4.72
C SER A 118 -1.40 5.79 5.05
N THR A 119 -2.57 6.41 4.88
CA THR A 119 -3.87 5.77 5.08
C THR A 119 -4.09 4.62 4.11
N ALA A 120 -3.88 4.86 2.81
CA ALA A 120 -4.13 3.87 1.77
C ALA A 120 -3.20 2.65 1.91
N THR A 121 -1.89 2.88 2.02
CA THR A 121 -0.90 1.80 2.09
C THR A 121 -0.96 1.04 3.42
N GLY A 122 -1.11 1.73 4.54
CA GLY A 122 -1.24 1.11 5.86
C GLY A 122 -2.52 0.28 5.98
N MET A 123 -3.66 0.82 5.52
CA MET A 123 -4.93 0.09 5.54
C MET A 123 -4.92 -1.08 4.58
N ALA A 124 -4.39 -0.94 3.35
CA ALA A 124 -4.28 -2.04 2.40
C ALA A 124 -3.45 -3.20 2.97
N GLY A 125 -2.31 -2.91 3.60
CA GLY A 125 -1.50 -3.92 4.28
C GLY A 125 -2.26 -4.64 5.39
N ALA A 126 -2.94 -3.90 6.27
CA ALA A 126 -3.74 -4.51 7.33
C ALA A 126 -4.90 -5.37 6.78
N LEU A 127 -5.61 -4.88 5.76
CA LEU A 127 -6.74 -5.59 5.18
C LEU A 127 -6.32 -6.89 4.49
N TRP A 128 -5.19 -6.93 3.79
CA TRP A 128 -4.68 -8.15 3.17
C TRP A 128 -4.26 -9.22 4.20
N GLN A 129 -3.69 -8.79 5.32
CA GLN A 129 -3.40 -9.68 6.45
C GLN A 129 -4.67 -10.27 7.06
N MET A 130 -5.77 -9.49 7.12
CA MET A 130 -7.06 -9.98 7.61
C MET A 130 -7.81 -10.85 6.57
N ALA A 131 -7.67 -10.55 5.28
CA ALA A 131 -8.36 -11.24 4.19
C ALA A 131 -7.77 -12.61 3.84
N SER A 132 -6.58 -12.91 4.36
CA SER A 132 -5.87 -14.18 4.14
C SER A 132 -5.79 -15.05 5.40
N PRO A 133 -6.93 -15.39 6.06
CA PRO A 133 -6.90 -16.27 7.22
C PRO A 133 -6.45 -17.68 6.81
N GLY A 134 -5.69 -18.35 7.68
CA GLY A 134 -5.34 -19.76 7.47
C GLY A 134 -6.58 -20.66 7.38
N PRO A 135 -6.48 -21.87 6.80
CA PRO A 135 -7.63 -22.72 6.45
C PRO A 135 -8.65 -22.92 7.59
N ARG A 136 -8.16 -23.15 8.81
CA ARG A 136 -8.99 -23.35 10.01
C ARG A 136 -9.84 -22.12 10.39
N LEU A 137 -9.30 -20.91 10.20
CA LEU A 137 -10.03 -19.68 10.49
C LEU A 137 -11.06 -19.40 9.38
N ARG A 138 -10.74 -19.73 8.12
CA ARG A 138 -11.71 -19.63 7.02
C ARG A 138 -12.90 -20.57 7.23
N GLU A 139 -12.65 -21.83 7.59
CA GLU A 139 -13.71 -22.80 7.94
C GLU A 139 -14.61 -22.30 9.08
N LEU A 140 -14.02 -21.66 10.10
CA LEU A 140 -14.78 -21.05 11.20
C LEU A 140 -15.65 -19.87 10.72
N TYR A 141 -15.12 -18.98 9.90
CA TYR A 141 -15.85 -17.82 9.39
C TYR A 141 -16.99 -18.21 8.46
N ASP A 142 -16.79 -19.23 7.62
CA ASP A 142 -17.81 -19.73 6.71
C ASP A 142 -18.91 -20.53 7.45
N GLY A 143 -18.56 -21.17 8.58
CA GLY A 143 -19.47 -22.00 9.37
C GLY A 143 -20.38 -21.27 10.37
N ASP A 144 -20.09 -20.00 10.70
CA ASP A 144 -20.88 -19.22 11.66
C ASP A 144 -21.34 -17.89 11.05
N PRO A 145 -22.63 -17.73 10.72
CA PRO A 145 -23.18 -16.50 10.13
C PRO A 145 -22.92 -15.22 10.95
N ARG A 146 -22.71 -15.34 12.26
CA ARG A 146 -22.37 -14.19 13.14
C ARG A 146 -20.98 -13.65 12.87
N LEU A 147 -20.11 -14.45 12.26
CA LEU A 147 -18.73 -14.11 11.89
C LEU A 147 -18.62 -13.60 10.45
N GLY A 148 -19.71 -13.39 9.73
CA GLY A 148 -19.68 -12.89 8.34
C GLY A 148 -18.90 -11.58 8.17
N HIS A 149 -18.87 -10.70 9.20
CA HIS A 149 -18.06 -9.47 9.18
C HIS A 149 -16.54 -9.69 9.29
N ALA A 150 -16.11 -10.90 9.67
CA ALA A 150 -14.70 -11.30 9.69
C ALA A 150 -14.18 -11.61 8.27
N ILE A 151 -15.06 -11.81 7.28
CA ILE A 151 -14.67 -11.91 5.88
C ILE A 151 -14.34 -10.49 5.39
N VAL A 152 -13.08 -10.27 5.07
CA VAL A 152 -12.57 -8.97 4.64
C VAL A 152 -12.50 -8.91 3.12
N GLU A 153 -13.35 -8.08 2.52
CA GLU A 153 -13.19 -7.65 1.14
C GLU A 153 -12.29 -6.41 1.09
N VAL A 154 -11.06 -6.58 0.59
CA VAL A 154 -10.04 -5.53 0.60
C VAL A 154 -10.47 -4.31 -0.21
N GLU A 155 -10.74 -4.52 -1.50
CA GLU A 155 -11.04 -3.41 -2.43
C GLU A 155 -12.29 -2.61 -2.04
N PRO A 156 -13.46 -3.23 -1.79
CA PRO A 156 -14.67 -2.47 -1.47
C PRO A 156 -14.52 -1.67 -0.18
N ARG A 157 -13.83 -2.21 0.82
CA ARG A 157 -13.62 -1.53 2.10
C ARG A 157 -12.63 -0.37 1.95
N LEU A 158 -11.51 -0.58 1.26
CA LEU A 158 -10.51 0.45 1.01
C LEU A 158 -11.10 1.60 0.21
N ARG A 159 -11.83 1.31 -0.88
CA ARG A 159 -12.52 2.32 -1.69
C ARG A 159 -13.45 3.19 -0.85
N ARG A 160 -14.33 2.58 -0.04
CA ARG A 160 -15.27 3.35 0.80
C ARG A 160 -14.56 4.31 1.77
N VAL A 161 -13.50 3.85 2.43
CA VAL A 161 -12.78 4.68 3.40
C VAL A 161 -12.02 5.80 2.70
N LEU A 162 -11.33 5.51 1.60
CA LEU A 162 -10.59 6.53 0.84
C LEU A 162 -11.52 7.56 0.21
N THR A 163 -12.70 7.16 -0.28
CA THR A 163 -13.71 8.11 -0.77
C THR A 163 -14.16 9.05 0.35
N ALA A 164 -14.49 8.51 1.53
CA ALA A 164 -14.91 9.32 2.67
C ALA A 164 -13.80 10.29 3.12
N TYR A 165 -12.55 9.82 3.16
CA TYR A 165 -11.39 10.65 3.46
C TYR A 165 -11.24 11.80 2.47
N LEU A 166 -11.20 11.52 1.16
CA LEU A 166 -10.98 12.53 0.12
C LEU A 166 -12.13 13.54 0.03
N VAL A 167 -13.38 13.11 0.21
CA VAL A 167 -14.53 14.00 0.29
C VAL A 167 -14.44 14.92 1.52
N GLY A 168 -14.02 14.38 2.67
CA GLY A 168 -13.83 15.15 3.90
C GLY A 168 -12.74 16.21 3.76
N VAL A 169 -11.60 15.84 3.16
CA VAL A 169 -10.50 16.77 2.89
C VAL A 169 -10.94 17.89 1.93
N GLY A 170 -11.64 17.55 0.84
CA GLY A 170 -12.15 18.53 -0.12
C GLY A 170 -13.21 19.48 0.43
N ALA A 171 -13.92 19.08 1.51
CA ALA A 171 -14.88 19.93 2.20
C ALA A 171 -14.24 20.98 3.12
N GLY A 172 -12.90 21.02 3.21
CA GLY A 172 -12.17 22.01 4.01
C GLY A 172 -12.22 21.75 5.51
N VAL A 173 -12.20 20.47 5.93
CA VAL A 173 -12.05 20.13 7.36
C VAL A 173 -10.78 20.83 7.87
N PRO A 174 -10.90 21.75 8.85
CA PRO A 174 -9.74 22.44 9.39
C PRO A 174 -8.79 21.42 10.00
N ALA A 175 -7.49 21.57 9.75
CA ALA A 175 -6.48 20.84 10.51
C ALA A 175 -6.69 21.14 12.01
N PRO A 176 -6.57 20.11 12.88
CA PRO A 176 -6.71 20.29 14.32
C PRO A 176 -5.67 21.26 14.90
#